data_AF-A0A7T1I9A6-F1
#
_entry.id   AF-A0A7T1I9A6-F1
#
_cell.length_a   1.000
_cell.length_b   1.000
_cell.length_c   1.000
_cell.angle_alpha   90.00
_cell.angle_beta   90.00
_cell.angle_gamma   90.00
#
_symmetry.space_group_name_H-M   'P 1'
#
loop_
_entity.id
_entity.type
_entity.pdbx_description
1 polymer ?
#
loop_
_entity_poly.entity_id
_entity_poly.type
_entity_poly.pdbx_seq_one_letter_code
_entity_poly.pdbx_strand_id
1 'polypeptide(L)' 'METCELAERHGNRNAALLLGFALGRMSDLEVMEQLHLEHEEDLFLLMAQAHLPLPRLADQATEAMVSALQQLV' A
#
# COMPACT_ATOMS: atom_id res chain seq x y z
N MET A 1 21.46 2.11 -21.57
CA MET A 1 19.99 2.28 -21.69
C MET A 1 19.40 1.03 -21.08
N GLU A 2 19.26 1.02 -19.75
CA GLU A 2 19.03 -0.20 -18.95
C GLU A 2 17.87 0.01 -17.96
N THR A 3 16.87 0.80 -18.35
CA THR A 3 15.80 1.27 -17.44
C THR A 3 14.41 0.74 -17.79
N CYS A 4 14.20 0.18 -18.99
CA CYS A 4 12.89 -0.32 -19.41
C CYS A 4 12.62 -1.77 -18.94
N GLU A 5 13.59 -2.68 -19.07
CA GLU A 5 13.40 -4.09 -18.69
C GLU A 5 13.33 -4.31 -17.16
N LEU A 6 13.99 -3.44 -16.38
CA LEU A 6 13.86 -3.44 -14.93
C LEU A 6 12.44 -2.98 -14.52
N ALA A 7 11.93 -1.91 -15.12
CA ALA A 7 10.61 -1.37 -14.80
C ALA A 7 9.47 -2.36 -15.06
N GLU A 8 9.54 -3.18 -16.13
CA GLU A 8 8.53 -4.19 -16.43
C GLU A 8 8.55 -5.38 -15.43
N ARG A 9 9.74 -5.83 -15.03
CA ARG A 9 9.88 -6.87 -13.98
C ARG A 9 9.43 -6.37 -12.62
N HIS A 10 9.72 -5.11 -12.30
CA HIS A 10 9.23 -4.45 -11.10
C HIS A 10 7.72 -4.23 -11.13
N GLY A 11 7.12 -3.88 -12.27
CA GLY A 11 5.67 -3.69 -12.41
C GLY A 11 4.87 -4.93 -12.05
N ASN A 12 5.34 -6.12 -12.46
CA ASN A 12 4.68 -7.39 -12.12
C ASN A 12 4.84 -7.74 -10.63
N ARG A 13 6.04 -7.55 -10.06
CA ARG A 13 6.30 -7.79 -8.63
C ARG A 13 5.53 -6.80 -7.74
N ASN A 14 5.48 -5.53 -8.12
CA ASN A 14 4.77 -4.48 -7.40
C ASN A 14 3.26 -4.73 -7.42
N ALA A 15 2.71 -5.15 -8.56
CA ALA A 15 1.31 -5.55 -8.65
C ALA A 15 0.97 -6.74 -7.74
N ALA A 16 1.86 -7.74 -7.64
CA ALA A 16 1.67 -8.88 -6.75
C ALA A 16 1.72 -8.48 -5.26
N LEU A 17 2.62 -7.56 -4.89
CA LEU A 17 2.72 -7.03 -3.53
C LEU A 17 1.47 -6.21 -3.14
N LEU A 18 1.04 -5.31 -4.02
CA LEU A 18 -0.16 -4.49 -3.82
C LEU A 18 -1.43 -5.37 -3.75
N LEU A 19 -1.52 -6.43 -4.56
CA LEU A 19 -2.62 -7.39 -4.49
C LEU A 19 -2.57 -8.21 -3.18
N GLY A 20 -1.39 -8.62 -2.72
CA GLY A 20 -1.20 -9.29 -1.44
C GLY A 20 -1.67 -8.42 -0.27
N PHE A 21 -1.34 -7.12 -0.31
CA PHE A 21 -1.82 -6.12 0.63
C PHE A 21 -3.34 -5.93 0.59
N ALA A 22 -3.91 -5.72 -0.60
CA ALA A 22 -5.36 -5.53 -0.78
C ALA A 22 -6.18 -6.75 -0.29
N LEU A 23 -5.61 -7.96 -0.38
CA LEU A 23 -6.21 -9.19 0.13
C LEU A 23 -5.97 -9.42 1.64
N GLY A 24 -5.28 -8.52 2.33
CA GLY A 24 -4.95 -8.63 3.75
C GLY A 24 -3.93 -9.73 4.07
N ARG A 25 -3.14 -10.17 3.08
CA ARG A 25 -2.12 -11.22 3.25
C ARG A 25 -0.76 -10.68 3.67
N MET A 26 -0.57 -9.37 3.52
CA MET A 26 0.64 -8.63 3.88
C MET A 26 0.20 -7.39 4.65
N SER A 27 0.99 -6.98 5.62
CA SER A 27 0.84 -5.70 6.30
C SER A 27 1.31 -4.55 5.42
N ASP A 28 0.84 -3.35 5.74
CA ASP A 28 1.29 -2.08 5.17
C ASP A 28 2.80 -1.91 5.31
N LEU A 29 3.37 -2.14 6.49
CA LEU A 29 4.81 -2.06 6.75
C LEU A 29 5.63 -3.00 5.85
N GLU A 30 5.22 -4.26 5.74
CA GLU A 30 5.90 -5.24 4.87
C GLU A 30 5.87 -4.83 3.40
N VAL A 31 4.76 -4.25 2.94
CA VAL A 31 4.58 -3.82 1.56
C VAL A 31 5.38 -2.55 1.30
N MET A 32 5.40 -1.61 2.24
CA MET A 32 6.21 -0.39 2.16
C MET A 32 7.71 -0.70 2.13
N GLU A 33 8.20 -1.63 2.96
CA GLU A 33 9.60 -2.06 2.92
C GLU A 33 9.97 -2.70 1.57
N GLN A 34 9.11 -3.59 1.03
CA GLN A 34 9.36 -4.25 -0.24
C GLN A 34 9.31 -3.29 -1.44
N LEU A 35 8.45 -2.27 -1.37
CA LEU A 35 8.29 -1.24 -2.39
C LEU A 35 9.22 -0.03 -2.19
N HIS A 36 10.01 0.00 -1.11
CA HIS A 36 10.88 1.11 -0.73
C HIS A 36 10.11 2.43 -0.59
N LEU A 37 8.95 2.39 0.05
CA LEU A 37 8.10 3.55 0.32
C LEU A 37 8.43 4.14 1.68
N GLU A 38 8.60 5.45 1.75
CA GLU A 38 8.90 6.16 2.99
C GLU A 38 7.62 6.56 3.74
N HIS A 39 6.50 6.71 3.01
CA HIS A 39 5.23 7.16 3.55
C HIS A 39 4.05 6.27 3.13
N GLU A 40 3.10 6.07 4.05
CA GLU A 40 1.86 5.32 3.77
C GLU A 40 1.01 5.95 2.67
N GLU A 41 1.09 7.27 2.50
CA GLU A 41 0.39 7.99 1.42
C GLU A 41 0.82 7.50 0.03
N ASP A 42 2.11 7.18 -0.15
CA ASP A 42 2.64 6.68 -1.42
C ASP A 42 2.05 5.30 -1.76
N LEU A 43 1.86 4.46 -0.73
CA LEU A 43 1.20 3.16 -0.88
C LEU A 43 -0.26 3.35 -1.32
N PHE A 44 -0.96 4.31 -0.72
CA PHE A 44 -2.34 4.63 -1.07
C PHE A 44 -2.48 5.12 -2.52
N LEU A 45 -1.57 5.99 -2.96
CA LEU A 45 -1.53 6.49 -4.33
C LEU A 45 -1.24 5.38 -5.34
N LEU A 46 -0.39 4.41 -4.99
CA LEU A 46 -0.11 3.24 -5.83
C LEU A 46 -1.34 2.33 -5.95
N MET A 47 -2.07 2.10 -4.86
CA MET A 47 -3.31 1.32 -4.90
C MET A 47 -4.39 2.00 -5.75
N ALA A 48 -4.53 3.32 -5.63
CA ALA A 48 -5.48 4.11 -6.40
C ALA A 48 -5.17 4.05 -7.90
N GLN A 49 -3.90 4.21 -8.29
CA GLN A 49 -3.45 4.08 -9.69
C GLN A 49 -3.64 2.67 -10.24
N ALA A 50 -3.47 1.64 -9.40
CA ALA A 50 -3.69 0.25 -9.79
C ALA A 50 -5.16 -0.16 -9.81
N HIS A 51 -6.10 0.76 -9.50
CA HIS A 51 -7.53 0.48 -9.34
C HIS A 51 -7.82 -0.69 -8.38
N LEU A 52 -6.98 -0.87 -7.35
CA LEU A 52 -7.15 -1.93 -6.37
C LEU A 52 -8.12 -1.49 -5.27
N PRO A 53 -8.95 -2.42 -4.75
CA PRO A 53 -9.77 -2.12 -3.59
C PRO A 53 -8.86 -1.84 -2.40
N LEU A 54 -9.11 -0.74 -1.70
CA LEU A 54 -8.44 -0.46 -0.44
C LEU A 54 -8.73 -1.60 0.55
N PRO A 55 -7.73 -2.06 1.32
CA PRO A 55 -7.96 -3.10 2.31
C PRO A 55 -8.95 -2.53 3.31
N ARG A 56 -10.05 -3.25 3.55
CA ARG A 56 -10.95 -2.87 4.64
C ARG A 56 -10.21 -3.12 5.94
N LEU A 57 -9.86 -2.05 6.63
CA LEU A 57 -9.42 -2.13 8.01
C LEU A 57 -10.54 -2.75 8.84
N ALA A 58 -10.17 -3.59 9.81
CA ALA A 58 -11.12 -4.03 10.82
C ALA A 58 -11.73 -2.79 11.49
N ASP A 59 -13.01 -2.86 11.88
CA ASP A 59 -13.74 -1.72 12.43
C ASP A 59 -12.99 -1.07 13.61
N GLN A 60 -12.37 -1.89 14.46
CA GLN A 60 -11.57 -1.44 15.60
C GLN A 60 -10.31 -0.64 15.21
N ALA A 61 -9.63 -1.02 14.13
CA ALA A 61 -8.48 -0.28 13.61
C ALA A 61 -8.92 1.05 12.97
N THR A 62 -10.08 1.04 12.30
CA THR A 62 -10.69 2.24 11.74
C THR A 62 -11.08 3.24 12.84
N GLU A 63 -11.70 2.77 13.92
CA GLU A 63 -12.04 3.59 15.09
C GLU A 63 -10.80 4.18 15.77
N ALA A 64 -9.72 3.40 15.89
CA ALA A 64 -8.46 3.88 16.45
C ALA A 64 -7.82 5.00 15.60
N MET A 65 -7.85 4.86 14.27
CA MET A 65 -7.36 5.91 13.36
C MET A 65 -8.23 7.17 13.42
N VAL A 66 -9.55 7.04 13.49
CA VAL A 66 -10.46 8.17 13.66
C VAL A 66 -10.20 8.90 14.97
N SER A 67 -9.98 8.17 16.06
CA SER A 67 -9.63 8.73 17.36
C SER A 67 -8.31 9.50 17.32
N ALA A 68 -7.27 8.96 16.68
CA ALA A 68 -5.99 9.63 16.50
C ALA A 68 -6.10 10.92 15.68
N LEU A 69 -6.88 10.91 14.60
CA LEU A 69 -7.18 12.10 13.79
C LEU A 69 -7.91 13.17 14.59
N GLN A 70 -8.88 12.81 15.42
CA GLN A 70 -9.59 13.76 16.29
C GLN A 70 -8.69 14.41 17.33
N GLN A 71 -7.54 13.83 17.67
CA GLN A 71 -6.57 14.44 18.58
C GLN A 71 -5.63 15.44 17.90
N LEU A 72 -5.66 15.52 16.56
CA LEU A 72 -4.86 16.45 15.76
C LEU A 72 -5.61 17.74 15.37
N VAL A 73 -6.90 17.84 15.72
CA VAL A 73 -7.80 18.98 15.42
C VAL A 73 -8.23 19.66 16.72
#